data_AF-A0A5S9M5A3-F1
#
_entry.id   AF-A0A5S9M5A3-F1
#
_cell.length_a   1.000
_cell.length_b   1.000
_cell.length_c   1.000
_cell.angle_alpha   90.00
_cell.angle_beta   90.00
_cell.angle_gamma   90.00
#
_symmetry.space_group_name_H-M   'P 1'
#
loop_
_entity.id
_entity.type
_entity.pdbx_description
1 polymer ?
#
loop_
_entity_poly.entity_id
_entity_poly.type
_entity_poly.pdbx_seq_one_letter_code
_entity_poly.pdbx_strand_id
1 'polypeptide(L)'
;MSFRYEHTQEEILHNISLKVEKGQTVALVGMSGGGKSTLVSLIPRFYDVTNGSLEIDGIDIKEYKARSLRNQVGMVLQDTFLFSGTIKENIAVGDPEAPFENIVSAAKKRQMRMILLCLFLKDMTRK
;
A
#
# COMPACT_ATOMS: atom_id res chain seq x y z
N MET A 1 -8.70 14.54 -4.83
CA MET A 1 -8.53 14.58 -3.37
C MET A 1 -7.38 15.51 -2.98
N SER A 2 -7.45 16.05 -1.76
CA SER A 2 -6.36 16.79 -1.13
C SER A 2 -6.03 16.20 0.24
N PHE A 3 -4.79 16.35 0.68
CA PHE A 3 -4.33 15.81 1.95
C PHE A 3 -3.34 16.71 2.67
N ARG A 4 -3.48 16.77 3.99
CA ARG A 4 -2.61 17.43 4.93
C ARG A 4 -2.46 16.59 6.20
N TYR A 5 -1.26 16.57 6.78
CA TYR A 5 -1.05 15.96 8.11
C TYR A 5 -1.64 16.83 9.21
N GLU A 6 -2.20 16.23 10.27
CA GLU A 6 -2.90 16.95 11.35
C GLU A 6 -2.08 18.08 11.99
N HIS A 7 -0.77 17.91 12.12
CA HIS A 7 0.14 18.89 12.73
C HIS A 7 0.73 19.91 11.74
N THR A 8 0.26 19.92 10.50
CA THR A 8 0.74 20.83 9.46
C THR A 8 -0.38 21.75 9.00
N GLN A 9 -0.04 22.96 8.60
CA GLN A 9 -0.98 23.92 7.98
C GLN A 9 -0.98 23.79 6.45
N GLU A 10 0.12 23.31 5.88
CA GLU A 10 0.29 23.16 4.43
C GLU A 10 -0.24 21.81 3.95
N GLU A 11 -1.03 21.84 2.87
CA GLU A 11 -1.39 20.63 2.14
C GLU A 11 -0.15 20.02 1.47
N ILE A 12 -0.05 18.69 1.52
CA ILE A 12 1.03 17.92 0.87
C ILE A 12 0.58 17.40 -0.50
N LEU A 13 -0.71 17.10 -0.63
CA LEU A 13 -1.33 16.68 -1.88
C LEU A 13 -2.45 17.66 -2.20
N HIS A 14 -2.43 18.21 -3.42
CA HIS A 14 -3.40 19.21 -3.86
C HIS A 14 -4.17 18.68 -5.07
N ASN A 15 -5.49 18.57 -4.95
CA ASN A 15 -6.41 18.28 -6.07
C ASN A 15 -5.96 17.10 -6.96
N ILE A 16 -5.43 16.04 -6.35
CA ILE A 16 -5.00 14.84 -7.05
C ILE A 16 -6.23 14.13 -7.62
N SER A 17 -6.24 13.90 -8.94
CA SER A 17 -7.22 13.08 -9.63
C SER A 17 -6.47 12.00 -10.40
N LEU A 18 -6.67 10.74 -9.99
CA LEU A 18 -6.00 9.58 -10.58
C LEU A 18 -7.01 8.43 -10.61
N LYS A 19 -7.09 7.74 -11.75
CA LYS A 19 -7.84 6.50 -11.91
C LYS A 19 -6.87 5.40 -12.30
N VAL A 20 -6.92 4.27 -11.60
CA VAL A 20 -6.10 3.09 -11.88
C VAL A 20 -7.04 1.92 -12.10
N GLU A 21 -6.97 1.32 -13.28
CA GLU A 21 -7.80 0.17 -13.63
C GLU A 21 -7.21 -1.13 -13.10
N LYS A 22 -8.05 -2.16 -12.89
CA LYS A 22 -7.60 -3.48 -12.43
C LYS A 22 -6.50 -4.03 -13.35
N GLY A 23 -5.39 -4.46 -12.75
CA GLY A 23 -4.24 -5.04 -13.46
C GLY A 23 -3.27 -4.01 -14.05
N GLN A 24 -3.53 -2.70 -13.91
CA GLN A 24 -2.56 -1.69 -14.31
C GLN A 24 -1.42 -1.56 -13.30
N THR A 25 -0.21 -1.36 -13.82
CA THR A 25 0.96 -0.97 -13.03
C THR A 25 1.20 0.51 -13.23
N VAL A 26 1.16 1.28 -12.14
CA VAL A 26 1.35 2.74 -12.17
C VAL A 26 2.63 3.10 -11.42
N ALA A 27 3.47 3.92 -12.05
CA ALA A 27 4.67 4.46 -11.44
C ALA A 27 4.45 5.94 -11.05
N LEU A 28 4.73 6.27 -9.79
CA LEU A 28 4.73 7.65 -9.30
C LEU A 28 6.16 8.19 -9.35
N VAL A 29 6.42 9.16 -10.23
CA VAL A 29 7.75 9.74 -10.44
C VAL A 29 7.73 11.23 -10.10
N GLY A 30 8.77 11.70 -9.41
CA GLY A 30 8.90 13.10 -9.02
C GLY A 30 9.97 13.31 -7.96
N MET A 31 10.34 14.56 -7.72
CA MET A 31 11.37 14.95 -6.75
C MET A 31 11.13 14.39 -5.35
N SER A 32 12.20 14.16 -4.59
CA SER A 32 12.09 13.82 -3.16
C SER A 32 11.26 14.88 -2.43
N GLY A 33 10.40 14.46 -1.50
CA GLY A 33 9.48 15.35 -0.80
C GLY A 33 8.19 15.72 -1.55
N GLY A 34 8.03 15.39 -2.84
CA GLY A 34 6.84 15.71 -3.62
C GLY A 34 5.56 14.91 -3.29
N GLY A 35 5.42 14.38 -2.07
CA GLY A 35 4.19 13.71 -1.62
C GLY A 35 3.94 12.28 -2.13
N LYS A 36 4.84 11.68 -2.91
CA LYS A 36 4.68 10.31 -3.45
C LYS A 36 4.39 9.26 -2.36
N SER A 37 5.23 9.21 -1.32
CA SER A 37 5.06 8.26 -0.22
C SER A 37 3.79 8.56 0.58
N THR A 38 3.40 9.83 0.69
CA THR A 38 2.15 10.26 1.30
C THR A 38 0.94 9.76 0.50
N LEU A 39 0.95 9.88 -0.83
CA LEU A 39 -0.12 9.36 -1.68
C LEU A 39 -0.30 7.84 -1.50
N VAL A 40 0.82 7.11 -1.42
CA VAL A 40 0.82 5.66 -1.21
C VAL A 40 0.25 5.27 0.15
N SER A 41 0.56 6.02 1.22
CA SER A 41 0.12 5.69 2.58
C SER A 41 -1.39 5.89 2.82
N LEU A 42 -2.07 6.65 1.95
CA LEU A 42 -3.53 6.83 2.00
C LEU A 42 -4.29 5.59 1.56
N ILE A 43 -3.72 4.78 0.67
CA ILE A 43 -4.37 3.58 0.10
C ILE A 43 -4.70 2.52 1.16
N PRO A 44 -3.77 2.11 2.05
CA PRO A 44 -4.09 1.23 3.18
C PRO A 44 -4.82 1.94 4.33
N ARG A 45 -5.27 3.18 4.12
CA ARG A 45 -5.93 4.05 5.11
C ARG A 45 -5.11 4.16 6.40
N PHE A 46 -3.83 4.53 6.27
CA PHE A 46 -3.05 4.97 7.43
C PHE A 46 -3.40 6.39 7.84
N TYR A 47 -3.86 7.20 6.90
CA TYR A 47 -4.46 8.50 7.13
C TYR A 47 -5.73 8.62 6.28
N ASP A 48 -6.69 9.41 6.77
CA ASP A 48 -7.87 9.79 5.98
C ASP A 48 -7.55 11.03 5.13
N VAL A 49 -8.12 11.07 3.92
CA VAL A 49 -8.01 12.24 3.05
C VAL A 49 -8.66 13.46 3.70
N THR A 50 -8.06 14.64 3.52
CA THR A 50 -8.58 15.90 4.08
C THR A 50 -9.79 16.39 3.30
N ASN A 51 -9.77 16.26 1.97
CA ASN A 51 -10.90 16.63 1.11
C ASN A 51 -11.01 15.71 -0.13
N GLY A 52 -12.24 15.48 -0.58
CA GLY A 52 -12.58 14.50 -1.62
C GLY A 52 -12.68 13.06 -1.09
N SER A 53 -12.61 12.08 -2.00
CA SER A 53 -12.68 10.64 -1.71
C SER A 53 -11.48 9.89 -2.28
N LEU A 54 -11.23 8.70 -1.73
CA LEU A 54 -10.37 7.68 -2.31
C LEU A 54 -11.18 6.40 -2.32
N GLU A 55 -11.33 5.80 -3.50
CA GLU A 55 -12.24 4.67 -3.72
C GLU A 55 -11.48 3.46 -4.24
N ILE A 56 -11.90 2.27 -3.80
CA ILE A 56 -11.49 0.98 -4.36
C ILE A 56 -12.76 0.27 -4.81
N ASP A 57 -12.79 -0.14 -6.08
CA ASP A 57 -13.95 -0.72 -6.74
C ASP A 57 -15.23 0.14 -6.62
N GLY A 58 -15.06 1.47 -6.65
CA GLY A 58 -16.14 2.46 -6.54
C GLY A 58 -16.74 2.62 -5.14
N ILE A 59 -16.11 2.03 -4.11
CA ILE A 59 -16.51 2.17 -2.71
C ILE A 59 -15.44 2.99 -1.99
N ASP A 60 -15.84 3.99 -1.20
CA ASP A 60 -14.90 4.78 -0.42
C ASP A 60 -14.15 3.88 0.58
N ILE A 61 -12.82 4.03 0.67
CA ILE A 61 -11.98 3.26 1.59
C ILE A 61 -12.43 3.39 3.06
N LYS A 62 -13.16 4.45 3.40
CA LYS A 62 -13.73 4.68 4.73
C LYS A 62 -14.79 3.66 5.13
N GLU A 63 -15.46 3.06 4.16
CA GLU A 63 -16.50 2.04 4.37
C GLU A 63 -15.91 0.65 4.66
N TYR A 64 -14.64 0.43 4.33
CA TYR A 64 -13.96 -0.83 4.61
C TYR A 64 -13.48 -0.88 6.07
N LYS A 65 -13.56 -2.08 6.66
CA LYS A 65 -12.84 -2.37 7.91
C LYS A 65 -11.34 -2.25 7.65
N ALA A 66 -10.64 -1.43 8.43
CA ALA A 66 -9.21 -1.15 8.23
C ALA A 66 -8.34 -2.42 8.13
N ARG A 67 -8.58 -3.43 8.96
CA ARG A 67 -7.88 -4.73 8.88
C ARG A 67 -8.12 -5.44 7.54
N SER A 68 -9.36 -5.45 7.05
CA SER A 68 -9.71 -6.09 5.78
C SER A 68 -9.03 -5.38 4.61
N LEU A 69 -9.09 -4.05 4.57
CA LEU A 69 -8.45 -3.24 3.54
C LEU A 69 -6.93 -3.52 3.49
N ARG A 70 -6.27 -3.47 4.65
CA ARG A 70 -4.81 -3.69 4.76
C ARG A 70 -4.39 -5.10 4.37
N ASN A 71 -5.20 -6.12 4.67
CA ASN A 71 -4.92 -7.49 4.26
C ASN A 71 -4.98 -7.71 2.73
N GLN A 72 -5.72 -6.86 2.02
CA GLN A 72 -5.84 -6.90 0.56
C GLN A 72 -4.77 -6.07 -0.15
N VAL A 73 -4.01 -5.24 0.57
CA VAL A 73 -2.98 -4.35 0.02
C VAL A 73 -1.59 -4.88 0.38
N GLY A 74 -0.85 -5.34 -0.62
CA GLY A 74 0.59 -5.55 -0.48
C GLY A 74 1.33 -4.22 -0.55
N MET A 75 2.12 -3.89 0.48
CA MET A 75 2.94 -2.68 0.51
C MET A 75 4.40 -3.04 0.84
N VAL A 76 5.32 -2.52 0.03
CA VAL A 76 6.77 -2.60 0.30
C VAL A 76 7.24 -1.22 0.70
N LEU A 77 7.74 -1.11 1.93
CA LEU A 77 8.25 0.14 2.48
C LEU A 77 9.63 0.46 1.90
N GLN A 78 9.94 1.75 1.82
CA GLN A 78 11.26 2.22 1.39
C GLN A 78 12.38 1.72 2.33
N ASP A 79 12.12 1.70 3.63
CA ASP A 79 13.00 1.12 4.63
C ASP A 79 12.55 -0.31 4.96
N THR A 80 13.48 -1.25 4.85
CA THR A 80 13.21 -2.67 5.16
C THR A 80 13.38 -2.91 6.65
N PHE A 81 12.33 -3.42 7.31
CA PHE A 81 12.38 -3.86 8.70
C PHE A 81 12.39 -5.38 8.76
N LEU A 82 13.26 -5.93 9.59
CA LEU A 82 13.27 -7.34 9.96
C LEU A 82 13.01 -7.46 11.46
N PHE A 83 12.12 -8.37 11.82
CA PHE A 83 11.87 -8.74 13.21
C PHE A 83 12.92 -9.75 13.67
N SER A 84 13.22 -9.75 14.97
CA SER A 84 14.02 -10.81 15.58
C SER A 84 13.36 -12.17 15.34
N GLY A 85 14.11 -13.10 14.75
CA GLY A 85 13.58 -14.40 14.34
C GLY A 85 14.33 -14.94 13.12
N THR A 86 13.81 -16.02 12.55
CA THR A 86 14.34 -16.64 11.34
C THR A 86 13.92 -15.88 10.08
N ILE A 87 14.63 -16.11 8.98
CA ILE A 87 14.23 -15.59 7.66
C ILE A 87 12.84 -16.10 7.27
N LYS A 88 12.53 -17.37 7.60
CA LYS A 88 11.22 -17.98 7.36
C LYS A 88 10.12 -17.19 8.07
N GLU A 89 10.31 -16.90 9.35
CA GLU A 89 9.35 -16.14 10.15
C GLU A 89 9.12 -14.75 9.58
N ASN A 90 10.20 -14.05 9.19
CA ASN A 90 10.11 -12.72 8.57
C ASN A 90 9.34 -12.73 7.24
N ILE A 91 9.52 -13.76 6.40
CA ILE A 91 8.77 -13.89 5.14
C ILE A 91 7.30 -14.24 5.41
N ALA A 92 7.04 -15.05 6.42
CA ALA A 92 5.69 -15.48 6.80
C ALA A 92 4.89 -14.41 7.56
N VAL A 93 5.47 -13.24 7.89
CA VAL A 93 4.76 -12.18 8.63
C VAL A 93 3.43 -11.79 7.97
N GLY A 94 3.38 -11.75 6.63
CA GLY A 94 2.16 -11.42 5.89
C GLY A 94 1.12 -12.54 5.80
N ASP A 95 1.52 -13.77 6.10
CA ASP A 95 0.66 -14.97 6.13
C ASP A 95 1.35 -16.06 7.01
N PRO A 96 1.13 -16.03 8.33
CA PRO A 96 1.82 -16.93 9.26
C PRO A 96 1.56 -18.42 9.01
N GLU A 97 0.43 -18.73 8.38
CA GLU A 97 0.00 -20.08 8.05
C GLU A 97 0.45 -20.50 6.63
N ALA A 98 1.27 -19.69 5.96
CA ALA A 98 1.72 -19.98 4.61
C ALA A 98 2.51 -21.31 4.54
N PRO A 99 2.16 -22.21 3.61
CA PRO A 99 2.94 -23.41 3.34
C PRO A 99 4.40 -23.08 3.05
N PHE A 100 5.33 -23.95 3.49
CA PHE A 100 6.76 -23.71 3.31
C PHE A 100 7.16 -23.51 1.84
N GLU A 101 6.49 -24.19 0.91
CA GLU A 101 6.69 -24.01 -0.53
C GLU A 101 6.39 -22.58 -0.99
N ASN A 102 5.32 -21.97 -0.45
CA ASN A 102 4.95 -20.58 -0.75
C ASN A 102 6.02 -19.62 -0.23
N ILE A 103 6.53 -19.86 0.99
CA ILE A 103 7.64 -19.10 1.57
C ILE A 103 8.89 -19.16 0.68
N VAL A 104 9.27 -20.35 0.21
CA VAL A 104 10.41 -20.54 -0.69
C VAL A 104 10.18 -19.85 -2.04
N SER A 105 8.97 -19.92 -2.58
CA SER A 105 8.63 -19.25 -3.85
C SER A 105 8.70 -17.72 -3.72
N ALA A 106 8.23 -17.16 -2.60
CA ALA A 106 8.30 -15.74 -2.29
C ALA A 106 9.77 -15.29 -2.16
N ALA A 107 10.61 -16.07 -1.49
CA ALA A 107 12.04 -15.80 -1.35
C ALA A 107 12.78 -15.77 -2.71
N LYS A 108 12.33 -16.57 -3.69
CA LYS A 108 12.92 -16.64 -5.04
C LYS A 108 12.53 -15.48 -5.95
N LYS A 109 11.37 -14.84 -5.72
CA LYS A 109 10.91 -13.66 -6.48
C LYS A 109 11.69 -12.40 -6.06
N ARG A 110 13.00 -12.39 -6.30
CA ARG A 110 13.91 -11.27 -6.02
C ARG A 110 13.98 -10.32 -7.21
N GLN A 111 13.15 -9.27 -7.20
CA GLN A 111 13.50 -7.98 -7.81
C GLN A 111 12.53 -6.90 -7.32
N MET A 112 12.98 -6.07 -6.39
CA MET A 112 12.30 -4.81 -6.09
C MET A 112 13.33 -3.79 -5.64
N ARG A 113 14.09 -3.26 -6.61
CA ARG A 113 14.72 -1.94 -6.49
C ARG A 113 13.94 -1.02 -7.41
N MET A 114 13.69 0.19 -6.89
CA MET A 114 12.77 1.23 -7.38
C MET A 114 11.40 1.13 -6.71
N ILE A 115 10.85 2.27 -6.25
CA ILE A 115 9.49 2.40 -5.68
C ILE A 115 8.49 2.09 -6.78
N LEU A 116 8.41 0.81 -7.15
CA LEU A 116 7.37 0.26 -7.98
C LEU A 116 6.24 0.00 -7.00
N LEU A 117 5.28 0.91 -6.99
CA LEU A 117 4.03 0.71 -6.29
C LEU A 117 3.23 -0.37 -7.03
N CYS A 118 3.64 -1.63 -6.90
CA CYS A 118 2.79 -2.76 -7.22
C CYS A 118 1.80 -2.89 -6.08
N LEU A 119 0.71 -2.12 -6.16
CA LEU A 119 -0.51 -2.44 -5.42
C LEU A 119 -1.03 -3.76 -5.99
N PHE A 120 -0.58 -4.86 -5.41
CA PHE A 120 -1.32 -6.10 -5.53
C PHE A 120 -2.52 -5.97 -4.64
N LEU A 121 -3.62 -5.47 -5.20
CA LEU A 121 -4.94 -5.77 -4.68
C LEU A 121 -5.13 -7.27 -4.88
N LYS A 122 -5.02 -8.04 -3.81
CA LYS A 122 -5.46 -9.44 -3.83
C LYS A 122 -6.95 -9.43 -4.21
N ASP A 123 -7.38 -10.39 -5.04
CA ASP A 123 -8.76 -10.46 -5.53
C ASP A 123 -9.72 -10.28 -4.34
N MET A 124 -10.51 -9.20 -4.38
CA MET A 124 -11.51 -8.88 -3.38
C MET A 124 -12.72 -9.80 -3.53
N THR A 125 -12.54 -11.08 -3.22
CA THR A 125 -13.68 -11.95 -2.96
C THR A 125 -14.23 -11.62 -1.58
N ARG A 126 -15.44 -11.04 -1.56
CA ARG A 126 -16.26 -10.77 -0.37
C ARG A 126 -16.18 -11.93 0.63
N LYS A 127 -15.49 -11.74 1.75
CA LYS A 127 -15.78 -12.36 3.04
C LYS A 127 -15.42 -11.39 4.16
#